data_AF-A0A9P6NEB8-F1
#
_entry.id   AF-A0A9P6NEB8-F1
#
_cell.length_a   1.000
_cell.length_b   1.000
_cell.length_c   1.000
_cell.angle_alpha   90.00
_cell.angle_beta   90.00
_cell.angle_gamma   90.00
#
_symmetry.space_group_name_H-M   'P 1'
#
loop_
_entity.id
_entity.type
_entity.pdbx_description
1 polymer ?
#
loop_
_entity_poly.entity_id
_entity_poly.type
_entity_poly.pdbx_seq_one_letter_code
_entity_poly.pdbx_strand_id
1 'polypeptide(L)'
;VIKLKDAIRSCTEPSPRVIAENIDKLFTHDAVLLHPYLNLTRISCGRNMMKGLYTWLRVILDNNKVEFHTIMFNEDQTQAFIELTQEANFRFMGKTLTLKKIPKFRMRFLVTIHMRKESDGKYRIFRQEDNFPTDLARAGITFIPGLALFSNGIKAFNAILYGILGQIVLYKGWFGV
;
A
#
# COMPACT_ATOMS: atom_id res chain seq x y z
N VAL A 1 -4.28 -6.31 -18.19
CA VAL A 1 -4.48 -7.13 -16.97
C VAL A 1 -3.17 -7.68 -16.39
N ILE A 2 -2.41 -8.52 -17.10
CA ILE A 2 -1.17 -9.18 -16.60
C ILE A 2 -0.18 -8.16 -16.02
N LYS A 3 0.13 -7.09 -16.76
CA LYS A 3 1.04 -6.02 -16.33
C LYS A 3 0.68 -5.35 -14.99
N LEU A 4 -0.62 -5.25 -14.66
CA LEU A 4 -1.06 -4.62 -13.40
C LEU A 4 -0.90 -5.57 -12.21
N LYS A 5 -1.17 -6.86 -12.41
CA LYS A 5 -0.89 -7.89 -11.39
C LYS A 5 0.59 -7.91 -11.03
N ASP A 6 1.44 -7.88 -12.04
CA ASP A 6 2.89 -7.87 -11.88
C ASP A 6 3.36 -6.59 -11.18
N ALA A 7 2.80 -5.42 -11.55
CA ALA A 7 3.10 -4.16 -10.87
C ALA A 7 2.78 -4.21 -9.37
N ILE A 8 1.58 -4.67 -8.99
CA ILE A 8 1.17 -4.76 -7.59
C ILE A 8 2.04 -5.74 -6.80
N ARG A 9 2.29 -6.94 -7.36
CA ARG A 9 3.20 -7.92 -6.75
C ARG A 9 4.60 -7.37 -6.58
N SER A 10 5.13 -6.67 -7.59
CA SER A 10 6.46 -6.07 -7.57
C SER A 10 6.64 -5.03 -6.46
N CYS A 11 5.55 -4.41 -6.00
CA CYS A 11 5.55 -3.45 -4.90
C CYS A 11 5.37 -4.09 -3.52
N THR A 12 5.04 -5.38 -3.41
CA THR A 12 4.55 -5.98 -2.16
C THR A 12 5.25 -7.29 -1.74
N GLU A 13 5.72 -8.08 -2.70
CA GLU A 13 6.26 -9.42 -2.47
C GLU A 13 7.82 -9.48 -2.44
N PRO A 14 8.57 -8.71 -3.27
CA PRO A 14 10.04 -8.77 -3.29
C PRO A 14 10.74 -8.26 -2.02
N SER A 15 12.07 -8.20 -2.05
CA SER A 15 12.86 -7.57 -0.97
C SER A 15 12.52 -6.07 -0.84
N PRO A 16 12.74 -5.44 0.33
CA PRO A 16 12.36 -4.04 0.50
C PRO A 16 13.11 -3.09 -0.45
N ARG A 17 14.37 -3.41 -0.83
CA ARG A 17 15.11 -2.65 -1.85
C ARG A 17 14.45 -2.71 -3.23
N VAL A 18 14.05 -3.89 -3.69
CA VAL A 18 13.38 -4.06 -4.98
C VAL A 18 12.01 -3.37 -4.97
N ILE A 19 11.28 -3.46 -3.86
CA ILE A 19 10.04 -2.70 -3.66
C ILE A 19 10.29 -1.20 -3.81
N ALA A 20 11.30 -0.66 -3.14
CA ALA A 20 11.62 0.76 -3.19
C ALA A 20 11.91 1.26 -4.62
N GLU A 21 12.67 0.49 -5.39
CA GLU A 21 12.94 0.77 -6.81
C GLU A 21 11.68 0.70 -7.68
N ASN A 22 10.77 -0.22 -7.39
CA ASN A 22 9.51 -0.36 -8.12
C ASN A 22 8.54 0.78 -7.79
N ILE A 23 8.49 1.25 -6.54
CA ILE A 23 7.71 2.44 -6.17
C ILE A 23 8.18 3.67 -6.96
N ASP A 24 9.50 3.88 -7.07
CA ASP A 24 10.04 5.01 -7.85
C ASP A 24 9.68 4.95 -9.34
N LYS A 25 9.53 3.74 -9.91
CA LYS A 25 9.15 3.52 -11.31
C LYS A 25 7.65 3.65 -11.56
N LEU A 26 6.83 3.09 -10.68
CA LEU A 26 5.41 2.86 -10.91
C LEU A 26 4.51 4.00 -10.40
N PHE A 27 4.97 4.80 -9.43
CA PHE A 27 4.19 5.86 -8.83
C PHE A 27 4.66 7.26 -9.27
N THR A 28 3.72 8.19 -9.39
CA THR A 28 4.01 9.61 -9.62
C THR A 28 4.59 10.24 -8.35
N HIS A 29 5.30 11.36 -8.49
CA HIS A 29 5.91 12.05 -7.34
C HIS A 29 4.88 12.48 -6.29
N ASP A 30 3.69 12.89 -6.75
CA ASP A 30 2.54 13.34 -5.96
C ASP A 30 1.55 12.22 -5.60
N ALA A 31 1.98 10.95 -5.68
CA ALA A 31 1.11 9.82 -5.44
C ALA A 31 0.51 9.83 -4.02
N VAL A 32 -0.76 9.43 -3.92
CA VAL A 32 -1.48 9.31 -2.65
C VAL A 32 -1.93 7.87 -2.38
N LEU A 33 -2.01 7.52 -1.10
CA LEU A 33 -2.55 6.25 -0.61
C LEU A 33 -3.68 6.54 0.36
N LEU A 34 -4.86 5.98 0.09
CA LEU A 34 -5.98 5.93 1.00
C LEU A 34 -6.16 4.47 1.41
N HIS A 35 -5.84 4.13 2.64
CA HIS A 35 -5.92 2.75 3.13
C HIS A 35 -6.56 2.72 4.51
N PRO A 36 -7.27 1.63 4.90
CA PRO A 36 -8.11 1.63 6.09
C PRO A 36 -7.35 1.95 7.39
N TYR A 37 -6.04 1.71 7.40
CA TYR A 37 -5.16 2.01 8.53
C TYR A 37 -4.11 3.11 8.27
N LEU A 38 -3.88 3.51 7.01
CA LEU A 38 -2.70 4.28 6.61
C LEU A 38 -3.07 5.24 5.48
N ASN A 39 -3.01 6.54 5.73
CA ASN A 39 -3.34 7.54 4.70
C ASN A 39 -2.13 8.42 4.38
N LEU A 40 -1.65 8.39 3.14
CA LEU A 40 -0.67 9.34 2.62
C LEU A 40 -1.37 10.29 1.66
N THR A 41 -1.47 11.57 2.04
CA THR A 41 -2.06 12.62 1.21
C THR A 41 -0.97 13.41 0.47
N ARG A 42 -1.36 14.28 -0.47
CA ARG A 42 -0.41 15.06 -1.28
C ARG A 42 0.57 15.90 -0.45
N ILE A 43 0.19 16.30 0.76
CA ILE A 43 0.99 17.15 1.66
C ILE A 43 2.15 16.34 2.29
N SER A 44 2.06 15.00 2.32
CA SER A 44 2.97 14.13 3.06
C SER A 44 4.22 13.66 2.30
N CYS A 45 4.74 14.41 1.33
CA CYS A 45 5.88 13.97 0.48
C CYS A 45 5.59 12.64 -0.26
N GLY A 46 4.38 12.54 -0.82
CA GLY A 46 3.77 11.46 -1.60
C GLY A 46 4.61 10.20 -1.85
N ARG A 47 5.34 10.17 -2.98
CA ARG A 47 6.07 8.96 -3.40
C ARG A 47 7.18 8.53 -2.45
N ASN A 48 7.91 9.49 -1.88
CA ASN A 48 9.03 9.19 -1.00
C ASN A 48 8.53 8.56 0.31
N MET A 49 7.44 9.09 0.90
CA MET A 49 6.83 8.44 2.06
C MET A 49 6.18 7.12 1.70
N MET A 50 5.56 7.01 0.52
CA MET A 50 5.00 5.74 0.05
C MET A 50 6.09 4.67 -0.09
N LYS A 51 7.24 5.02 -0.66
CA LYS A 51 8.41 4.15 -0.76
C LYS A 51 8.86 3.64 0.61
N GLY A 52 9.00 4.54 1.57
CA GLY A 52 9.30 4.17 2.95
C GLY A 52 8.24 3.26 3.56
N LEU A 53 6.96 3.61 3.39
CA LEU A 53 5.84 2.87 3.96
C LEU A 53 5.79 1.42 3.44
N TYR A 54 5.86 1.23 2.13
CA TYR A 54 5.87 -0.10 1.51
C TYR A 54 7.10 -0.91 1.93
N THR A 55 8.26 -0.26 2.04
CA THR A 55 9.48 -0.89 2.59
C THR A 55 9.26 -1.36 4.02
N TRP A 56 8.72 -0.49 4.88
CA TRP A 56 8.46 -0.81 6.28
C TRP A 56 7.47 -1.96 6.43
N LEU A 57 6.38 -1.94 5.67
CA LEU A 57 5.42 -3.04 5.61
C LEU A 57 6.12 -4.35 5.23
N ARG A 58 7.06 -4.35 4.28
CA ARG A 58 7.81 -5.55 3.92
C ARG A 58 8.75 -6.06 5.02
N VAL A 59 9.33 -5.17 5.82
CA VAL A 59 10.19 -5.53 6.96
C VAL A 59 9.36 -6.25 8.03
N ILE A 60 8.16 -5.74 8.32
CA ILE A 60 7.29 -6.30 9.36
C ILE A 60 6.40 -7.45 8.86
N LEU A 61 6.28 -7.66 7.55
CA LEU A 61 5.48 -8.74 6.95
C LEU A 61 6.34 -9.72 6.14
N ASP A 62 6.25 -11.01 6.47
CA ASP A 62 6.84 -12.11 5.71
C ASP A 62 5.81 -12.89 4.90
N ASN A 63 6.30 -13.64 3.90
CA ASN A 63 5.48 -14.51 3.05
C ASN A 63 4.24 -13.78 2.53
N ASN A 64 4.41 -12.50 2.18
CA ASN A 64 3.35 -11.69 1.62
C ASN A 64 2.99 -12.23 0.23
N LYS A 65 1.73 -12.64 0.06
CA LYS A 65 1.21 -13.21 -1.18
C LYS A 65 -0.09 -12.52 -1.56
N VAL A 66 -0.16 -12.05 -2.81
CA VAL A 66 -1.35 -11.42 -3.36
C VAL A 66 -2.06 -12.36 -4.32
N GLU A 67 -3.29 -12.73 -3.96
CA GLU A 67 -4.24 -13.48 -4.76
C GLU A 67 -5.24 -12.53 -5.39
N PHE A 68 -5.37 -12.54 -6.73
CA PHE A 68 -6.30 -11.66 -7.45
C PHE A 68 -7.57 -12.44 -7.81
N HIS A 69 -8.72 -11.91 -7.40
CA HIS A 69 -10.04 -12.48 -7.70
C HIS A 69 -10.63 -11.87 -8.96
N THR A 70 -10.63 -10.53 -9.04
CA THR A 70 -11.23 -9.77 -10.15
C THR A 70 -10.39 -8.55 -10.48
N ILE A 71 -10.27 -8.21 -11.78
CA ILE A 71 -9.69 -6.95 -12.24
C ILE A 71 -10.57 -6.39 -13.35
N MET A 72 -11.02 -5.15 -13.16
CA MET A 72 -11.83 -4.39 -14.12
C MET A 72 -11.11 -3.08 -14.43
N PHE A 73 -11.26 -2.59 -15.65
CA PHE A 73 -10.77 -1.27 -16.07
C PHE A 73 -11.96 -0.42 -16.48
N ASN A 74 -11.87 0.89 -16.29
CA ASN A 74 -12.77 1.81 -16.96
C ASN A 74 -12.42 1.92 -18.46
N GLU A 75 -13.30 2.57 -19.24
CA GLU A 75 -13.21 2.60 -20.70
C GLU A 75 -11.88 3.17 -21.23
N ASP A 76 -11.38 4.23 -20.60
CA ASP A 76 -10.13 4.90 -20.97
C ASP A 76 -8.87 4.22 -20.37
N GLN A 77 -9.05 3.13 -19.61
CA GLN A 77 -8.00 2.37 -18.91
C GLN A 77 -7.13 3.20 -17.96
N THR A 78 -7.61 4.35 -17.50
CA THR A 78 -6.93 5.18 -16.50
C THR A 78 -7.24 4.76 -15.07
N GLN A 79 -8.26 3.91 -14.88
CA GLN A 79 -8.65 3.39 -13.57
C GLN A 79 -8.80 1.87 -13.62
N ALA A 80 -8.33 1.23 -12.56
CA ALA A 80 -8.52 -0.20 -12.36
C ALA A 80 -9.20 -0.47 -11.02
N PHE A 81 -10.20 -1.33 -11.03
CA PHE A 81 -10.87 -1.86 -9.85
C PHE A 81 -10.46 -3.29 -9.66
N ILE A 82 -9.92 -3.60 -8.48
CA ILE A 82 -9.25 -4.85 -8.20
C ILE A 82 -9.84 -5.42 -6.94
N GLU A 83 -10.24 -6.66 -7.02
CA GLU A 83 -10.53 -7.46 -5.85
C GLU A 83 -9.37 -8.43 -5.63
N LEU A 84 -8.80 -8.39 -4.43
CA LEU A 84 -7.67 -9.24 -4.07
C LEU A 84 -7.74 -9.72 -2.62
N THR A 85 -6.99 -10.76 -2.32
CA THR A 85 -6.69 -11.19 -0.97
C THR A 85 -5.19 -11.16 -0.75
N GLN A 86 -4.78 -10.54 0.35
CA GLN A 86 -3.40 -10.50 0.79
C GLN A 86 -3.25 -11.42 1.99
N GLU A 87 -2.34 -12.39 1.89
CA GLU A 87 -1.91 -13.24 3.01
C GLU A 87 -0.48 -12.86 3.41
N ALA A 88 -0.23 -12.64 4.69
CA ALA A 88 1.10 -12.37 5.22
C ALA A 88 1.25 -12.86 6.67
N ASN A 89 2.49 -13.02 7.11
CA ASN A 89 2.85 -13.31 8.50
C ASN A 89 3.53 -12.10 9.12
N PHE A 90 3.26 -11.78 10.38
CA PHE A 90 4.02 -10.75 11.07
C PHE A 90 5.43 -11.23 11.43
N ARG A 91 6.41 -10.32 11.28
CA ARG A 91 7.79 -10.45 11.77
C ARG A 91 8.00 -9.46 12.91
N PHE A 92 8.86 -9.83 13.84
CA PHE A 92 9.37 -8.91 14.86
C PHE A 92 10.90 -8.87 14.78
N MET A 93 11.47 -7.68 14.58
CA MET A 93 12.92 -7.45 14.50
C MET A 93 13.68 -8.38 13.52
N GLY A 94 13.15 -8.61 12.32
CA GLY A 94 13.84 -9.39 11.29
C GLY A 94 13.91 -10.91 11.53
N LYS A 95 13.39 -11.40 12.65
CA LYS A 95 13.15 -12.84 12.86
C LYS A 95 11.67 -13.12 12.60
N THR A 96 11.40 -14.09 11.73
CA THR A 96 10.06 -14.66 11.61
C THR A 96 9.72 -15.24 12.98
N LEU A 97 8.74 -14.66 13.68
CA LEU A 97 8.26 -15.26 14.92
C LEU A 97 7.52 -16.54 14.54
N THR A 98 8.25 -17.65 14.51
CA THR A 98 7.70 -19.02 14.46
C THR A 98 7.09 -19.42 15.81
N LEU A 99 6.58 -18.45 16.57
CA LEU A 99 5.59 -18.74 17.59
C LEU A 99 4.34 -19.17 16.83
N LYS A 100 4.00 -20.47 16.88
CA LYS A 100 2.78 -21.12 16.34
C LYS A 100 1.45 -20.40 16.68
N LYS A 101 1.49 -19.30 17.44
CA LYS A 101 0.37 -18.51 17.94
C LYS A 101 0.24 -17.12 17.31
N ILE A 102 1.15 -16.66 16.45
CA ILE A 102 0.91 -15.39 15.73
C ILE A 102 -0.03 -15.67 14.55
N PRO A 103 -1.20 -15.02 14.49
CA PRO A 103 -2.18 -15.28 13.45
C PRO A 103 -1.60 -14.92 12.08
N LYS A 104 -1.81 -15.82 11.12
CA LYS A 104 -1.69 -15.48 9.71
C LYS A 104 -2.69 -14.37 9.42
N PHE A 105 -2.20 -13.29 8.84
CA PHE A 105 -3.05 -12.20 8.42
C PHE A 105 -3.55 -12.50 7.01
N ARG A 106 -4.85 -12.73 6.85
CA ARG A 106 -5.50 -12.88 5.54
C ARG A 106 -6.59 -11.83 5.42
N MET A 107 -6.40 -10.84 4.55
CA MET A 107 -7.36 -9.76 4.35
C MET A 107 -7.80 -9.65 2.90
N ARG A 108 -9.10 -9.47 2.69
CA ARG A 108 -9.70 -9.18 1.39
C ARG A 108 -9.80 -7.67 1.22
N PHE A 109 -9.42 -7.19 0.04
CA PHE A 109 -9.45 -5.78 -0.30
C PHE A 109 -10.20 -5.55 -1.61
N LEU A 110 -10.89 -4.41 -1.64
CA LEU A 110 -11.30 -3.73 -2.86
C LEU A 110 -10.35 -2.56 -3.09
N VAL A 111 -9.51 -2.67 -4.11
CA VAL A 111 -8.47 -1.71 -4.45
C VAL A 111 -8.86 -0.96 -5.72
N THR A 112 -8.82 0.37 -5.66
CA THR A 112 -8.95 1.24 -6.84
C THR A 112 -7.60 1.88 -7.13
N ILE A 113 -7.09 1.69 -8.34
CA ILE A 113 -5.84 2.29 -8.82
C ILE A 113 -6.19 3.33 -9.87
N HIS A 114 -5.76 4.58 -9.66
CA HIS A 114 -5.84 5.64 -10.64
C HIS A 114 -4.46 5.92 -11.22
N MET A 115 -4.40 5.94 -12.55
CA MET A 115 -3.20 6.11 -13.33
C MET A 115 -3.32 7.34 -14.21
N ARG A 116 -2.20 7.98 -14.49
CA ARG A 116 -2.11 9.03 -15.49
C ARG A 116 -0.84 8.86 -16.30
N LYS A 117 -0.86 9.37 -17.53
CA LYS A 117 0.31 9.40 -18.41
C LYS A 117 1.21 10.56 -17.99
N GLU A 118 2.47 10.28 -17.71
CA GLU A 118 3.48 11.29 -17.36
C GLU A 118 4.20 11.81 -18.61
N SER A 119 5.08 12.80 -18.44
CA SER A 119 5.80 13.47 -19.54
C SER A 119 6.64 12.54 -20.41
N ASP A 120 7.09 11.41 -19.87
CA ASP A 120 7.84 10.37 -20.60
C ASP A 120 6.93 9.37 -21.34
N GLY A 121 5.62 9.63 -21.38
CA GLY A 121 4.63 8.83 -22.07
C GLY A 121 4.22 7.54 -21.35
N LYS A 122 4.74 7.27 -20.14
CA LYS A 122 4.39 6.08 -19.35
C LYS A 122 3.25 6.38 -18.39
N TYR A 123 2.35 5.41 -18.22
CA TYR A 123 1.32 5.48 -17.18
C TYR A 123 1.92 5.15 -15.82
N ARG A 124 1.61 5.97 -14.83
CA ARG A 124 2.01 5.79 -13.43
C ARG A 124 0.83 6.00 -12.50
N ILE A 125 0.88 5.34 -11.35
CA ILE A 125 -0.13 5.40 -10.31
C ILE A 125 0.03 6.72 -9.55
N PHE A 126 -1.02 7.53 -9.53
CA PHE A 126 -1.05 8.77 -8.75
C PHE A 126 -1.98 8.67 -7.54
N ARG A 127 -2.85 7.66 -7.49
CA ARG A 127 -3.76 7.42 -6.37
C ARG A 127 -4.09 5.94 -6.25
N GLN A 128 -3.93 5.41 -5.05
CA GLN A 128 -4.35 4.07 -4.67
C GLN A 128 -5.34 4.17 -3.52
N GLU A 129 -6.45 3.46 -3.63
CA GLU A 129 -7.48 3.36 -2.60
C GLU A 129 -7.75 1.92 -2.23
N ASP A 130 -7.38 1.54 -1.01
CA ASP A 130 -7.59 0.21 -0.47
C ASP A 130 -8.75 0.26 0.52
N ASN A 131 -9.69 -0.68 0.40
CA ASN A 131 -10.86 -0.72 1.27
C ASN A 131 -11.18 -2.15 1.67
N PHE A 132 -11.75 -2.30 2.86
CA PHE A 132 -12.41 -3.55 3.20
C PHE A 132 -13.74 -3.66 2.45
N PRO A 133 -14.13 -4.85 1.99
CA PRO A 133 -15.48 -5.09 1.47
C PRO A 133 -16.59 -4.66 2.45
N THR A 134 -16.30 -4.67 3.76
CA THR A 134 -17.21 -4.30 4.84
C THR A 134 -17.08 -2.85 5.30
N ASP A 135 -16.36 -1.99 4.59
CA ASP A 135 -16.14 -0.59 5.01
C ASP A 135 -17.40 0.28 4.79
N LEU A 136 -18.23 0.38 5.83
CA LEU A 136 -19.47 1.17 5.84
C LEU A 136 -19.23 2.68 5.69
N ALA A 137 -18.04 3.19 6.02
CA ALA A 137 -17.75 4.62 5.91
C ALA A 137 -17.75 5.07 4.44
N ARG A 138 -17.43 4.17 3.50
CA ARG A 138 -17.47 4.44 2.06
C ARG A 138 -18.89 4.50 1.50
N ALA A 139 -19.88 3.92 2.18
CA ALA A 139 -21.30 4.09 1.86
C ALA A 139 -21.85 5.45 2.31
N GLY A 140 -21.02 6.34 2.84
CA GLY A 140 -21.44 7.64 3.37
C GLY A 140 -22.13 7.56 4.73
N ILE A 141 -22.14 6.38 5.36
CA ILE A 141 -22.82 6.15 6.63
C ILE A 141 -21.84 6.45 7.76
N THR A 142 -21.75 7.72 8.16
CA THR A 142 -20.99 8.14 9.34
C THR A 142 -21.93 8.36 10.52
N PHE A 143 -21.93 7.42 11.47
CA PHE A 143 -22.84 7.47 12.63
C PHE A 143 -22.42 8.49 13.71
N ILE A 144 -21.15 8.90 13.75
CA ILE A 144 -20.60 9.78 14.79
C ILE A 144 -19.88 10.97 14.13
N PRO A 145 -20.38 12.22 14.31
CA PRO A 145 -19.72 13.42 13.84
C PRO A 145 -18.28 13.54 14.36
N GLY A 146 -17.33 13.93 13.51
CA GLY A 146 -15.92 14.13 13.89
C GLY A 146 -15.08 12.85 13.99
N LEU A 147 -15.68 11.67 14.16
CA LEU A 147 -14.94 10.40 14.26
C LEU A 147 -14.13 10.09 13.00
N ALA A 148 -14.68 10.40 11.82
CA ALA A 148 -13.99 10.23 10.54
C ALA A 148 -12.74 11.12 10.44
N LEU A 149 -12.81 12.37 10.90
CA LEU A 149 -11.69 13.30 10.89
C LEU A 149 -10.57 12.82 11.83
N PHE A 150 -10.92 12.44 13.06
CA PHE A 150 -9.98 11.92 14.04
C PHE A 150 -9.31 10.62 13.55
N SER A 151 -10.10 9.69 13.02
CA SER A 151 -9.60 8.44 12.43
C SER A 151 -8.63 8.72 11.28
N ASN A 152 -8.97 9.64 10.37
CA ASN A 152 -8.08 10.03 9.28
C ASN A 152 -6.78 10.69 9.77
N GLY A 153 -6.84 11.46 10.86
CA GLY A 153 -5.66 12.01 11.52
C GLY A 153 -4.71 10.93 12.03
N ILE A 154 -5.22 9.91 12.73
CA ILE A 154 -4.43 8.76 13.20
C ILE A 154 -3.81 8.00 12.02
N LYS A 155 -4.61 7.72 10.97
CA LYS A 155 -4.13 7.03 9.77
C LYS A 155 -3.00 7.80 9.07
N ALA A 156 -3.12 9.13 9.01
CA ALA A 156 -2.09 9.98 8.42
C ALA A 156 -0.80 10.00 9.26
N PHE A 157 -0.94 10.15 10.57
CA PHE A 157 0.19 10.10 11.49
C PHE A 157 0.96 8.77 11.38
N ASN A 158 0.26 7.64 11.43
CA ASN A 158 0.85 6.31 11.31
C ASN A 158 1.56 6.12 9.96
N ALA A 159 0.94 6.57 8.87
CA ALA A 159 1.53 6.45 7.54
C ALA A 159 2.82 7.27 7.40
N ILE A 160 2.87 8.48 7.94
CA ILE A 160 4.08 9.31 7.98
C ILE A 160 5.16 8.65 8.84
N LEU A 161 4.81 8.22 10.06
CA LEU A 161 5.75 7.56 10.97
C LEU A 161 6.40 6.32 10.32
N TYR A 162 5.58 5.43 9.75
CA TYR A 162 6.07 4.23 9.08
C TYR A 162 6.81 4.55 7.77
N GLY A 163 6.40 5.60 7.05
CA GLY A 163 7.14 6.14 5.92
C GLY A 163 8.57 6.53 6.30
N ILE A 164 8.73 7.31 7.36
CA ILE A 164 10.03 7.75 7.87
C ILE A 164 10.87 6.55 8.33
N LEU A 165 10.29 5.63 9.12
CA LEU A 165 11.00 4.42 9.58
C LEU A 165 11.52 3.59 8.40
N GLY A 166 10.70 3.39 7.38
CA GLY A 166 11.11 2.68 6.18
C GLY A 166 12.24 3.38 5.41
N GLN A 167 12.21 4.72 5.31
CA GLN A 167 13.32 5.45 4.71
C GLN A 167 14.63 5.33 5.50
N ILE A 168 14.56 5.35 6.83
CA ILE A 168 15.74 5.14 7.68
C ILE A 168 16.29 3.74 7.45
N VAL A 169 15.44 2.72 7.40
CA VAL A 169 15.85 1.34 7.10
C VAL A 169 16.51 1.25 5.72
N LEU A 170 15.94 1.92 4.70
CA LEU A 170 16.53 1.97 3.36
C LEU A 170 17.91 2.61 3.36
N TYR A 171 18.04 3.76 4.02
CA TYR A 171 19.29 4.51 4.08
C TYR A 171 20.39 3.76 4.83
N LYS A 172 20.03 3.01 5.88
CA LYS A 172 20.98 2.28 6.74
C LYS A 172 21.30 0.87 6.23
N GLY A 173 20.59 0.34 5.24
CA GLY A 173 20.76 -1.04 4.77
C GLY A 173 20.38 -2.10 5.82
N TRP A 174 19.43 -1.78 6.71
CA TRP A 174 19.03 -2.70 7.78
C TRP A 174 18.02 -3.74 7.30
N PHE A 175 17.96 -4.89 7.98
CA PHE A 175 16.96 -5.94 7.73
C PHE A 175 16.95 -6.53 6.30
N GLY A 176 18.12 -6.58 5.65
CA GLY A 176 18.27 -7.20 4.32
C GLY A 176 17.87 -6.28 3.17
N VAL A 177 17.99 -4.98 3.35
CA VAL A 177 17.90 -3.96 2.28
C VAL A 177 19.26 -3.71 1.65
#